data_AF-A0A061A4K8-F1
#
_entry.id   AF-A0A061A4K8-F1
#
_cell.length_a   1.000
_cell.length_b   1.000
_cell.length_c   1.000
_cell.angle_alpha   90.00
_cell.angle_beta   90.00
_cell.angle_gamma   90.00
#
_symmetry.space_group_name_H-M   'P 1'
#
loop_
_entity.id
_entity.type
_entity.pdbx_description
1 polymer ?
#
loop_
_entity_poly.entity_id
_entity_poly.type
_entity_poly.pdbx_seq_one_letter_code
_entity_poly.pdbx_strand_id
1 'polypeptide(L)' 'MPTRTLRSQDAGLLTVPRISEQTAGGRVFSYRAQFLWNFLPIHVRDTDSVSTFKSLLKTHLFSGSYD' A
#
# COMPACT_ATOMS: atom_id res chain seq x y z
N MET A 1 -18.07 -2.63 22.15
CA MET A 1 -17.70 -3.13 20.81
C MET A 1 -18.07 -2.07 19.80
N PRO A 2 -17.13 -1.49 19.02
CA PRO A 2 -17.48 -0.42 18.10
C PRO A 2 -18.41 -0.95 17.00
N THR A 3 -19.52 -0.25 16.78
CA THR A 3 -20.66 -0.64 15.91
C THR A 3 -20.41 -0.36 14.41
N ARG A 4 -19.23 0.15 14.04
CA ARG A 4 -18.90 0.50 12.66
C ARG A 4 -17.57 -0.15 12.27
N THR A 5 -17.57 -0.87 11.16
CA THR A 5 -16.35 -1.36 10.53
C THR A 5 -15.45 -0.17 10.21
N LEU A 6 -14.22 -0.19 10.72
CA LEU A 6 -13.24 0.82 10.33
C LEU A 6 -13.00 0.68 8.83
N ARG A 7 -12.90 1.80 8.10
CA ARG A 7 -12.56 1.78 6.66
C ARG A 7 -11.27 1.01 6.34
N SER A 8 -10.39 0.82 7.32
CA SER A 8 -9.18 0.00 7.18
C SER A 8 -9.43 -1.52 7.24
N GLN A 9 -10.56 -1.99 7.77
CA GLN A 9 -10.89 -3.42 7.81
C GLN A 9 -11.16 -4.00 6.42
N ASP A 10 -11.75 -3.21 5.51
CA ASP A 10 -12.14 -3.68 4.17
C ASP A 10 -11.11 -3.32 3.08
N ALA A 11 -10.18 -2.41 3.37
CA ALA A 11 -9.31 -1.83 2.35
C ALA A 11 -8.01 -2.62 2.08
N GLY A 12 -7.80 -3.78 2.71
CA GLY A 12 -6.57 -4.60 2.50
C GLY A 12 -5.26 -3.85 2.84
N LEU A 13 -5.29 -2.97 3.86
CA LEU A 13 -4.14 -2.16 4.28
C LEU A 13 -3.25 -2.92 5.27
N LEU A 14 -1.94 -2.78 5.12
CA LEU A 14 -0.95 -3.35 6.04
C LEU A 14 -0.68 -2.42 7.22
N THR A 15 -0.50 -2.97 8.42
CA THR A 15 -0.23 -2.21 9.65
C THR A 15 1.20 -1.68 9.68
N VAL A 16 1.39 -0.42 9.26
CA VAL A 16 2.69 0.26 9.25
C VAL A 16 3.28 0.37 10.67
N PRO A 17 4.46 -0.21 10.97
CA PRO A 17 5.08 -0.11 12.29
C PRO A 17 5.49 1.34 12.56
N ARG A 18 5.31 1.77 13.82
CA ARG A 18 5.76 3.08 14.27
C ARG A 18 7.29 3.08 14.36
N ILE A 19 7.94 3.73 13.42
CA ILE A 19 9.39 3.95 13.43
C ILE A 19 9.73 5.19 14.28
N SER A 20 10.73 5.07 15.16
CA SER A 20 11.21 6.19 15.99
C SER A 20 12.04 7.20 15.17
N GLU A 21 12.83 6.68 14.23
CA GLU A 21 13.70 7.49 13.37
C GLU A 21 13.15 7.53 11.94
N GLN A 22 12.52 8.66 11.58
CA GLN A 22 11.95 8.85 10.24
C GLN A 22 13.00 8.75 9.11
N THR A 23 14.28 9.04 9.41
CA THR A 23 15.36 9.09 8.42
C THR A 23 16.07 7.74 8.21
N ALA A 24 16.39 7.01 9.29
CA ALA A 24 17.03 5.70 9.23
C ALA A 24 16.02 4.56 9.23
N GLY A 25 15.07 4.56 10.18
CA GLY A 25 13.96 3.61 10.25
C GLY A 25 13.00 3.72 9.07
N GLY A 26 12.94 4.89 8.42
CA GLY A 26 12.18 5.08 7.19
C GLY A 26 12.71 4.30 5.99
N ARG A 27 13.93 3.74 6.01
CA ARG A 27 14.49 2.98 4.87
C ARG A 27 14.35 1.47 5.01
N VAL A 28 13.97 0.97 6.18
CA VAL A 28 13.86 -0.48 6.40
C VAL A 28 12.71 -1.06 5.58
N PHE A 29 12.93 -2.25 5.03
CA PHE A 29 11.92 -2.93 4.20
C PHE A 29 10.60 -3.10 4.93
N SER A 30 10.64 -3.46 6.22
CA SER A 30 9.44 -3.65 7.06
C SER A 30 8.54 -2.42 7.11
N TYR A 31 9.10 -1.22 7.08
CA TYR A 31 8.32 0.02 7.01
C TYR A 31 7.95 0.36 5.56
N ARG A 32 8.94 0.39 4.65
CA ARG A 32 8.74 0.85 3.27
C ARG A 32 7.81 -0.03 2.45
N ALA A 33 7.87 -1.33 2.61
CA ALA A 33 6.99 -2.25 1.90
C ALA A 33 5.52 -1.96 2.22
N GLN A 34 5.21 -1.78 3.50
CA GLN A 34 3.84 -1.53 3.96
C GLN A 34 3.37 -0.12 3.60
N PHE A 35 4.27 0.86 3.72
CA PHE A 35 4.02 2.23 3.28
C PHE A 35 3.67 2.29 1.79
N LEU A 36 4.51 1.69 0.93
CA LEU A 36 4.30 1.68 -0.52
C LEU A 36 3.06 0.88 -0.91
N TRP A 37 2.83 -0.27 -0.27
CA TRP A 37 1.62 -1.06 -0.49
C TRP A 37 0.37 -0.22 -0.21
N ASN A 38 0.30 0.42 0.96
CA ASN A 38 -0.85 1.22 1.36
C ASN A 38 -1.07 2.47 0.49
N PHE A 39 -0.02 2.97 -0.17
CA PHE A 39 -0.11 4.08 -1.11
C PHE A 39 -0.77 3.67 -2.43
N LEU A 40 -0.85 2.37 -2.74
CA LEU A 40 -1.49 1.89 -3.96
C LEU A 40 -3.03 2.02 -3.89
N PRO A 41 -3.69 2.31 -5.01
CA PRO A 41 -5.14 2.27 -5.10
C PRO A 41 -5.67 0.87 -4.78
N ILE A 42 -6.90 0.80 -4.28
CA ILE A 42 -7.53 -0.48 -3.93
C ILE A 42 -7.64 -1.43 -5.13
N HIS A 43 -7.98 -0.93 -6.33
CA HIS A 43 -8.08 -1.77 -7.53
C HIS A 43 -6.74 -2.35 -8.00
N VAL A 44 -5.61 -1.77 -7.58
CA VAL A 44 -4.27 -2.33 -7.85
C VAL A 44 -3.95 -3.41 -6.83
N ARG A 45 -4.41 -3.27 -5.58
CA ARG A 45 -4.15 -4.23 -4.49
C ARG A 45 -5.10 -5.42 -4.49
N ASP A 46 -6.35 -5.17 -4.84
CA ASP A 46 -7.45 -6.13 -4.85
C ASP A 46 -7.55 -6.77 -6.24
N THR A 47 -6.54 -7.57 -6.58
CA THR A 47 -6.48 -8.28 -7.87
C THR A 47 -6.32 -9.77 -7.63
N ASP A 48 -7.07 -10.58 -8.36
CA ASP A 48 -7.08 -12.03 -8.18
C ASP A 48 -5.83 -12.75 -8.71
N SER A 49 -5.00 -12.06 -9.50
CA SER A 49 -3.81 -12.63 -10.13
C SER A 49 -2.60 -11.70 -10.08
N VAL A 50 -1.43 -12.30 -9.87
CA VAL A 50 -0.13 -11.62 -9.88
C VAL A 50 0.18 -10.98 -11.24
N SER A 51 -0.29 -11.55 -12.36
CA SER A 51 -0.08 -10.96 -13.68
C SER A 51 -0.85 -9.65 -13.85
N THR A 52 -2.10 -9.63 -13.39
CA THR A 52 -2.97 -8.44 -13.37
C THR A 52 -2.40 -7.38 -12.43
N PHE A 53 -2.00 -7.77 -11.22
CA PHE A 53 -1.31 -6.90 -10.27
C PHE A 53 -0.14 -6.16 -10.92
N LYS A 54 0.78 -6.90 -11.55
CA LYS A 54 1.98 -6.32 -12.20
C LYS A 54 1.61 -5.33 -13.30
N SER A 55 0.57 -5.63 -14.09
CA SER A 55 0.12 -4.79 -15.20
C SER A 55 -0.50 -3.48 -14.72
N LEU A 56 -1.37 -3.55 -13.71
CA LEU A 56 -2.00 -2.39 -13.09
C LEU A 56 -1.00 -1.54 -12.32
N LEU A 57 -0.09 -2.17 -11.57
CA LEU A 57 0.99 -1.48 -10.87
C LEU A 57 1.86 -0.67 -11.82
N LYS A 58 2.25 -1.28 -12.95
CA LYS A 58 3.02 -0.59 -13.99
C LYS A 58 2.23 0.62 -14.50
N THR A 59 0.97 0.42 -14.90
CA THR A 59 0.12 1.50 -15.41
C THR A 59 0.00 2.66 -14.42
N HIS A 60 -0.24 2.36 -13.13
CA HIS A 60 -0.35 3.36 -12.07
C HIS A 60 0.94 4.16 -11.87
N LEU A 61 2.10 3.48 -11.80
CA LEU A 61 3.40 4.14 -11.61
C LEU A 61 3.80 4.99 -12.83
N PHE A 62 3.47 4.54 -14.04
CA PHE A 62 3.73 5.30 -15.26
C PHE A 62 2.84 6.54 -15.34
N SER A 63 1.53 6.45 -15.04
CA SER A 63 0.65 7.63 -15.03
C SER A 63 1.22 8.73 -14.12
N GLY A 64 1.54 8.41 -12.86
CA GLY A 64 2.04 9.42 -11.92
C GLY A 64 3.45 9.98 -12.20
N SER A 65 4.18 9.46 -13.20
CA SER A 65 5.52 9.94 -13.56
C SER A 65 5.56 10.81 -14.81
N TYR A 66 4.51 10.77 -15.64
CA TYR A 66 4.46 11.44 -16.96
C TYR A 66 3.31 12.45 -17.09
N ASP A 67 2.55 12.68 -16.01
CA ASP A 67 1.67 13.84 -15.82
C ASP A 67 2.45 15.12 -15.45
#